data_AF-A0A554X3A7-F1
#
_entry.id   AF-A0A554X3A7-F1
#
_cell.length_a   1.000
_cell.length_b   1.000
_cell.length_c   1.000
_cell.angle_alpha   90.00
_cell.angle_beta   90.00
_cell.angle_gamma   90.00
#
_symmetry.space_group_name_H-M   'P 1'
#
loop_
_entity.id
_entity.type
_entity.pdbx_description
1 polymer ?
#
loop_
_entity_poly.entity_id
_entity_poly.type
_entity_poly.pdbx_seq_one_letter_code
_entity_poly.pdbx_strand_id
1 'polypeptide(L)'
;MPARAVDTACADPGRPQPRHRPAFGSAAHPPDTPVGTPPTRPSPPPEWHPPPAPLDEAVWNDYAGLGLSLRAHPMALLRPHLPPGPWLRSDALRAQPHGRLLGACGLVTARQRPATAKGVLFLTLEDEAGSVSVIVWRAVQTRFASALLHGRLLAIRGQWQRQDEGQHAVCHLIAGHVQDLSERLGSLRSASHDFH
;
A
#
# COMPACT_ATOMS: atom_id res chain seq x y z
N MET A 1 -32.83 1.13 50.50
CA MET A 1 -33.97 0.50 49.80
C MET A 1 -33.73 -1.00 49.70
N PRO A 2 -34.21 -1.79 50.68
CA PRO A 2 -34.25 -3.25 50.61
C PRO A 2 -35.69 -3.75 50.32
N ALA A 3 -35.87 -4.91 49.68
CA ALA A 3 -37.06 -5.74 49.88
C ALA A 3 -36.85 -7.18 49.36
N ARG A 4 -37.15 -8.13 50.24
CA ARG A 4 -37.27 -9.60 50.04
C ARG A 4 -38.66 -9.97 49.51
N ALA A 5 -38.78 -11.12 48.83
CA ALA A 5 -39.91 -12.07 48.90
C ALA A 5 -39.56 -13.31 48.03
N VAL A 6 -39.44 -14.55 48.55
CA VAL A 6 -40.47 -15.59 48.85
C VAL A 6 -41.35 -15.94 47.63
N ASP A 7 -41.77 -17.16 47.31
CA ASP A 7 -41.47 -18.57 47.62
C ASP A 7 -42.44 -19.38 46.71
N THR A 8 -42.25 -20.69 46.60
CA THR A 8 -43.28 -21.72 46.36
C THR A 8 -43.62 -22.15 44.92
N ALA A 9 -43.50 -23.46 44.75
CA ALA A 9 -43.87 -24.30 43.61
C ALA A 9 -45.38 -24.45 43.39
N CYS A 10 -45.78 -24.86 42.18
CA CYS A 10 -46.91 -25.78 42.05
C CYS A 10 -46.76 -26.61 40.77
N ALA A 11 -46.80 -27.93 40.93
CA ALA A 11 -46.94 -28.91 39.88
C ALA A 11 -48.42 -29.02 39.48
N ASP A 12 -48.70 -29.24 38.19
CA ASP A 12 -50.02 -29.66 37.73
C ASP A 12 -49.89 -30.89 36.79
N PRO A 13 -50.49 -32.03 37.13
CA PRO A 13 -50.52 -33.23 36.30
C PRO A 13 -51.84 -33.35 35.52
N GLY A 14 -51.76 -33.61 34.21
CA GLY A 14 -52.97 -33.85 33.40
C GLY A 14 -52.73 -34.50 32.04
N ARG A 15 -52.77 -35.85 32.00
CA ARG A 15 -52.97 -36.70 30.79
C ARG A 15 -54.24 -36.26 30.02
N PRO A 16 -54.40 -36.47 28.68
CA PRO A 16 -54.55 -37.84 28.14
C PRO A 16 -54.25 -38.14 26.63
N GLN A 17 -53.90 -39.42 26.41
CA GLN A 17 -54.22 -40.38 25.32
C GLN A 17 -53.92 -40.09 23.82
N PRO A 18 -53.38 -41.11 23.08
CA PRO A 18 -53.04 -41.00 21.67
C PRO A 18 -54.25 -41.28 20.77
N ARG A 19 -54.51 -40.42 19.78
CA ARG A 19 -55.48 -40.69 18.71
C ARG A 19 -54.76 -40.98 17.39
N HIS A 20 -55.01 -42.18 16.90
CA HIS A 20 -54.92 -42.71 15.53
C HIS A 20 -54.21 -41.86 14.47
N ARG A 21 -53.10 -42.40 13.94
CA ARG A 21 -52.44 -41.96 12.71
C ARG A 21 -53.11 -42.65 11.52
N PRO A 22 -53.64 -41.95 10.50
CA PRO A 22 -54.03 -42.59 9.26
C PRO A 22 -52.77 -42.92 8.44
N ALA A 23 -52.78 -44.08 7.79
CA ALA A 23 -51.74 -44.52 6.86
C ALA A 23 -51.87 -43.72 5.55
N PHE A 24 -50.86 -42.93 5.21
CA PHE A 24 -50.72 -42.34 3.87
C PHE A 24 -50.12 -43.39 2.93
N GLY A 25 -50.81 -43.61 1.81
CA GLY A 25 -50.44 -44.57 0.77
C GLY A 25 -49.10 -44.26 0.12
N SER A 26 -48.37 -45.32 -0.21
CA SER A 26 -47.13 -45.28 -0.98
C SER A 26 -47.44 -44.85 -2.42
N ALA A 27 -47.17 -43.59 -2.76
CA ALA A 27 -47.09 -43.16 -4.14
C ALA A 27 -45.84 -43.78 -4.78
N ALA A 28 -46.01 -44.55 -5.85
CA ALA A 28 -44.91 -45.11 -6.61
C ALA A 28 -44.05 -43.99 -7.21
N HIS A 29 -42.74 -44.04 -6.96
CA HIS A 29 -41.75 -43.17 -7.58
C HIS A 29 -41.58 -43.58 -9.05
N PRO A 30 -41.63 -42.66 -10.03
CA PRO A 30 -41.28 -43.01 -11.41
C PRO A 30 -39.79 -43.44 -11.48
N PRO A 31 -39.40 -44.32 -12.41
CA PRO A 31 -38.02 -44.78 -12.51
C PRO A 31 -37.09 -43.62 -12.87
N ASP A 32 -35.94 -43.57 -12.21
CA ASP A 32 -34.84 -42.64 -12.50
C ASP A 32 -34.37 -42.82 -13.94
N THR A 33 -34.61 -41.81 -14.78
CA THR A 33 -34.00 -41.72 -16.11
C THR A 33 -32.52 -41.41 -15.92
N PRO A 34 -31.58 -42.20 -16.49
CA PRO A 34 -30.16 -41.87 -16.38
C PRO A 34 -29.91 -40.55 -17.14
N VAL A 35 -29.55 -39.50 -16.39
CA VAL A 35 -29.01 -38.26 -16.94
C VAL A 35 -27.77 -38.62 -17.74
N GLY A 36 -27.83 -38.44 -19.07
CA GLY A 36 -26.69 -38.65 -19.94
C GLY A 36 -25.51 -37.79 -19.49
N THR A 37 -24.33 -38.41 -19.41
CA THR A 37 -23.07 -37.74 -19.10
C THR A 37 -22.90 -36.54 -20.03
N PRO A 38 -22.73 -35.29 -19.52
CA PRO A 38 -22.48 -34.17 -20.41
C PRO A 38 -21.17 -34.45 -21.19
N PRO A 39 -21.10 -34.08 -22.48
CA PRO A 39 -19.88 -34.27 -23.25
C PRO A 39 -18.74 -33.52 -22.55
N THR A 40 -17.66 -34.24 -22.24
CA THR A 40 -16.45 -33.66 -21.68
C THR A 40 -15.92 -32.63 -22.68
N ARG A 41 -16.08 -31.34 -22.36
CA ARG A 41 -15.49 -30.27 -23.16
C ARG A 41 -13.98 -30.52 -23.21
N PRO A 42 -13.35 -30.63 -24.39
CA PRO A 42 -11.91 -30.80 -24.46
C PRO A 42 -11.26 -29.61 -23.75
N SER A 43 -10.32 -29.92 -22.86
CA SER A 43 -9.50 -28.92 -22.18
C SER A 43 -8.84 -28.04 -23.24
N PRO A 44 -8.83 -26.70 -23.07
CA PRO A 44 -8.07 -25.86 -24.00
C PRO A 44 -6.61 -26.34 -24.03
N PRO A 45 -5.95 -26.25 -25.20
CA PRO A 45 -4.53 -26.56 -25.29
C PRO A 45 -3.76 -25.71 -24.27
N PRO A 46 -2.63 -26.20 -23.73
CA PRO A 46 -1.83 -25.43 -22.78
C PRO A 46 -1.46 -24.09 -23.41
N GLU A 47 -1.99 -23.01 -22.85
CA GLU A 47 -1.65 -21.66 -23.27
C GLU A 47 -0.16 -21.43 -23.01
N TRP A 48 0.57 -21.03 -24.05
CA TRP A 48 1.96 -20.61 -23.92
C TRP A 48 2.00 -19.37 -23.02
N HIS A 49 2.47 -19.55 -21.80
CA HIS A 49 2.80 -18.46 -20.89
C HIS A 49 4.32 -18.23 -20.98
N PRO A 50 4.76 -17.05 -21.44
CA PRO A 50 6.17 -16.72 -21.34
C PRO A 50 6.60 -16.78 -19.87
N PRO A 51 7.87 -17.13 -19.58
CA PRO A 51 8.38 -17.08 -18.22
C PRO A 51 8.15 -15.66 -17.64
N PRO A 52 7.86 -15.54 -16.34
CA PRO A 52 7.65 -14.24 -15.72
C PRO A 52 8.91 -13.39 -15.88
N ALA A 53 8.73 -12.13 -16.29
CA ALA A 53 9.83 -11.18 -16.37
C ALA A 53 10.55 -11.05 -15.00
N PRO A 54 11.88 -10.83 -15.01
CA PRO A 54 12.66 -10.45 -13.82
C PRO A 54 11.97 -9.35 -12.99
N LEU A 55 12.22 -9.35 -11.68
CA LEU A 55 11.52 -8.45 -10.75
C LEU A 55 11.72 -6.97 -11.11
N ASP A 56 12.94 -6.59 -11.46
CA ASP A 56 13.32 -5.25 -11.88
C ASP A 56 12.66 -4.84 -13.20
N GLU A 57 12.69 -5.71 -14.22
CA GLU A 57 12.02 -5.48 -15.51
C GLU A 57 10.52 -5.28 -15.32
N ALA A 58 9.89 -6.15 -14.53
CA ALA A 58 8.46 -6.06 -14.27
C ALA A 58 8.08 -4.82 -13.45
N VAL A 59 8.86 -4.49 -12.41
CA VAL A 59 8.64 -3.27 -11.61
C VAL A 59 8.76 -2.02 -12.49
N TRP A 60 9.76 -2.00 -13.37
CA TRP A 60 9.91 -0.91 -14.32
C TRP A 60 8.76 -0.84 -15.32
N ASN A 61 8.35 -1.97 -15.91
CA ASN A 61 7.30 -2.00 -16.91
C ASN A 61 5.95 -1.55 -16.31
N ASP A 62 5.65 -2.01 -15.09
CA ASP A 62 4.50 -1.54 -14.33
C ASP A 62 4.61 -0.02 -14.06
N TYR A 63 5.75 0.45 -13.56
CA TYR A 63 5.95 1.86 -13.24
C TYR A 63 5.89 2.76 -14.49
N ALA A 64 6.46 2.33 -15.61
CA ALA A 64 6.45 3.07 -16.87
C ALA A 64 5.05 3.13 -17.49
N GLY A 65 4.26 2.06 -17.36
CA GLY A 65 2.89 1.98 -17.88
C GLY A 65 1.83 2.62 -16.99
N LEU A 66 1.94 2.44 -15.67
CA LEU A 66 0.89 2.76 -14.68
C LEU A 66 1.31 3.83 -13.66
N GLY A 67 2.58 4.23 -13.62
CA GLY A 67 3.11 5.15 -12.60
C GLY A 67 3.30 4.52 -11.22
N LEU A 68 3.05 3.21 -11.08
CA LEU A 68 3.14 2.40 -9.86
C LEU A 68 3.46 0.95 -10.21
N SER A 69 4.06 0.19 -9.29
CA SER A 69 4.28 -1.25 -9.46
C SER A 69 3.57 -2.06 -8.40
N LEU A 70 3.00 -3.20 -8.83
CA LEU A 70 2.31 -4.15 -7.96
C LEU A 70 3.29 -5.12 -7.26
N ARG A 71 4.56 -5.16 -7.70
CA ARG A 71 5.55 -6.10 -7.17
C ARG A 71 6.47 -5.46 -6.14
N ALA A 72 7.04 -4.29 -6.45
CA ALA A 72 7.90 -3.56 -5.53
C ALA A 72 7.97 -2.07 -5.88
N HIS A 73 8.20 -1.23 -4.88
CA HIS A 73 8.39 0.20 -5.13
C HIS A 73 9.75 0.46 -5.84
N PRO A 74 9.82 1.28 -6.91
CA PRO A 74 11.06 1.50 -7.68
C PRO A 74 12.27 1.95 -6.85
N MET A 75 12.04 2.66 -5.73
CA MET A 75 13.11 3.05 -4.81
C MET A 75 13.85 1.88 -4.18
N ALA A 76 13.18 0.73 -3.97
CA ALA A 76 13.83 -0.45 -3.40
C ALA A 76 14.97 -0.95 -4.30
N LEU A 77 14.78 -0.87 -5.62
CA LEU A 77 15.79 -1.26 -6.61
C LEU A 77 16.91 -0.21 -6.73
N LEU A 78 16.58 1.08 -6.57
CA LEU A 78 17.55 2.17 -6.66
C LEU A 78 18.41 2.33 -5.41
N ARG A 79 17.96 1.79 -4.28
CA ARG A 79 18.57 1.99 -2.97
C ARG A 79 20.06 1.67 -2.91
N PRO A 80 20.53 0.52 -3.44
CA PRO A 80 21.95 0.17 -3.47
C PRO A 80 22.80 1.12 -4.32
N HIS A 81 22.18 1.83 -5.26
CA HIS A 81 22.85 2.68 -6.24
C HIS A 81 22.74 4.18 -5.92
N LEU A 82 22.21 4.54 -4.75
CA LEU A 82 22.14 5.93 -4.33
C LEU A 82 23.56 6.50 -4.11
N PRO A 83 23.78 7.80 -4.42
CA PRO A 83 25.05 8.44 -4.10
C PRO A 83 25.31 8.39 -2.59
N PRO A 84 26.57 8.48 -2.13
CA PRO A 84 26.86 8.55 -0.70
C PRO A 84 26.08 9.70 -0.01
N GLY A 85 25.46 9.41 1.13
CA GLY A 85 24.72 10.41 1.87
C GLY A 85 23.89 9.86 3.04
N PRO A 86 23.32 10.76 3.86
CA PRO A 86 22.50 10.41 5.02
C PRO A 86 21.06 10.05 4.60
N TRP A 87 20.91 9.26 3.55
CA TRP A 87 19.61 8.87 3.01
C TRP A 87 19.00 7.83 3.92
N LEU A 88 17.89 8.16 4.55
CA LEU A 88 17.10 7.25 5.35
C LEU A 88 15.79 6.93 4.63
N ARG A 89 15.26 5.74 4.91
CA ARG A 89 13.88 5.38 4.55
C ARG A 89 12.89 6.18 5.39
N SER A 90 11.66 6.27 4.92
CA SER A 90 10.58 7.04 5.56
C SER A 90 10.26 6.52 6.97
N ASP A 91 10.29 5.22 7.20
CA ASP A 91 10.13 4.60 8.52
C ASP A 91 11.31 4.92 9.46
N ALA A 92 12.53 4.82 8.96
CA ALA A 92 13.74 5.16 9.71
C ALA A 92 13.80 6.65 10.06
N LEU A 93 13.31 7.54 9.18
CA LEU A 93 13.18 8.98 9.43
C LEU A 93 12.19 9.27 10.56
N ARG A 94 11.02 8.62 10.56
CA ARG A 94 10.00 8.78 11.62
C ARG A 94 10.51 8.42 13.02
N ALA A 95 11.49 7.52 13.11
CA ALA A 95 12.14 7.16 14.36
C ALA A 95 13.21 8.18 14.84
N GLN A 96 13.52 9.22 14.06
CA GLN A 96 14.59 10.16 14.40
C GLN A 96 14.11 11.30 15.31
N PRO A 97 14.97 11.75 16.24
CA PRO A 97 14.72 12.94 17.04
C PRO A 97 14.53 14.21 16.19
N HIS A 98 13.75 15.15 16.73
CA HIS A 98 13.60 16.49 16.17
C HIS A 98 14.96 17.20 16.03
N GLY A 99 15.14 17.99 14.96
CA GLY A 99 16.26 18.89 14.76
C GLY A 99 17.47 18.27 14.05
N ARG A 100 17.48 16.95 13.80
CA ARG A 100 18.58 16.27 13.13
C ARG A 100 18.73 16.67 11.67
N LEU A 101 19.98 16.77 11.20
CA LEU A 101 20.30 16.90 9.77
C LEU A 101 20.37 15.51 9.12
N LEU A 102 19.43 15.25 8.22
CA LEU A 102 19.19 13.95 7.60
C LEU A 102 18.79 14.14 6.13
N GLY A 103 18.61 13.04 5.40
CA GLY A 103 18.08 13.10 4.04
C GLY A 103 17.06 12.01 3.75
N ALA A 104 16.14 12.34 2.84
CA ALA A 104 15.20 11.43 2.23
C ALA A 104 15.50 11.35 0.73
N CYS A 105 15.33 10.17 0.14
CA CYS A 105 15.34 10.01 -1.31
C CYS A 105 14.06 9.28 -1.69
N GLY A 106 13.34 9.78 -2.69
CA GLY A 106 12.07 9.19 -3.06
C GLY A 106 11.48 9.78 -4.34
N LEU A 107 10.45 9.10 -4.83
CA LEU A 107 9.64 9.55 -5.96
C LEU A 107 8.77 10.73 -5.55
N VAL A 108 8.70 11.76 -6.38
CA VAL A 108 7.83 12.90 -6.11
C VAL A 108 6.40 12.55 -6.49
N THR A 109 5.53 12.42 -5.50
CA THR A 109 4.11 12.05 -5.71
C THR A 109 3.18 13.25 -5.66
N ALA A 110 3.54 14.31 -4.94
CA ALA A 110 2.75 15.53 -4.88
C ALA A 110 3.61 16.80 -4.76
N ARG A 111 3.11 17.89 -5.33
CA ARG A 111 3.65 19.25 -5.19
C ARG A 111 2.49 20.19 -4.92
N GLN A 112 2.47 20.85 -3.77
CA GLN A 112 1.37 21.72 -3.36
C GLN A 112 1.88 23.08 -2.91
N ARG A 113 1.23 24.15 -3.38
CA ARG A 113 1.47 25.54 -2.96
C ARG A 113 0.18 26.10 -2.38
N PRO A 114 -0.08 25.90 -1.08
CA PRO A 114 -1.30 26.42 -0.45
C PRO A 114 -1.30 27.95 -0.51
N ALA A 115 -2.46 28.53 -0.84
CA ALA A 115 -2.63 29.97 -0.98
C ALA A 115 -2.34 30.75 0.32
N THR A 116 -2.50 30.08 1.47
CA THR A 116 -2.34 30.63 2.82
C THR A 116 -0.89 30.73 3.28
N ALA A 117 0.04 29.97 2.68
CA ALA A 117 1.46 29.98 3.06
C ALA A 117 2.30 30.61 1.95
N LYS A 118 2.39 31.96 1.95
CA LYS A 118 3.12 32.72 0.93
C LYS A 118 4.57 32.25 0.83
N GLY A 119 4.91 31.61 -0.30
CA GLY A 119 6.29 31.23 -0.62
C GLY A 119 6.75 29.88 -0.06
N VAL A 120 5.82 29.01 0.34
CA VAL A 120 6.12 27.64 0.79
C VAL A 120 5.64 26.64 -0.24
N LEU A 121 6.50 25.67 -0.56
CA LEU A 121 6.16 24.51 -1.39
C LEU A 121 6.18 23.28 -0.49
N PHE A 122 5.08 22.53 -0.51
CA PHE A 122 4.98 21.22 0.11
C PHE A 122 5.24 20.17 -0.97
N LEU A 123 6.20 19.30 -0.71
CA LEU A 123 6.51 18.14 -1.55
C LEU A 123 6.21 16.87 -0.76
N THR A 124 5.68 15.87 -1.44
CA THR A 124 5.58 14.51 -0.91
C THR A 124 6.56 13.63 -1.68
N LEU A 125 7.49 13.03 -0.95
CA LEU A 125 8.37 11.98 -1.47
C LEU A 125 7.84 10.63 -1.04
N GLU A 126 7.93 9.63 -1.90
CA GLU A 126 7.54 8.24 -1.61
C GLU A 126 8.73 7.30 -1.79
N ASP A 127 8.88 6.39 -0.84
CA ASP A 127 9.81 5.28 -0.87
C ASP A 127 9.10 3.97 -0.52
N GLU A 128 9.85 2.87 -0.49
CA GLU A 128 9.32 1.53 -0.23
C GLU A 128 8.66 1.35 1.14
N ALA A 129 8.90 2.26 2.09
CA ALA A 129 8.35 2.23 3.44
C ALA A 129 7.22 3.27 3.64
N GLY A 130 6.88 4.03 2.61
CA GLY A 130 5.80 5.02 2.61
C GLY A 130 6.27 6.42 2.24
N SER A 131 5.55 7.42 2.75
CA SER A 131 5.74 8.81 2.33
C SER A 131 6.51 9.67 3.35
N VAL A 132 7.15 10.72 2.83
CA VAL A 132 7.86 11.77 3.58
C VAL A 132 7.37 13.12 3.09
N SER A 133 6.80 13.91 4.00
CA SER A 133 6.44 15.30 3.74
C SER A 133 7.69 16.18 3.83
N VAL A 134 7.89 17.02 2.83
CA VAL A 134 9.03 17.93 2.73
C VAL A 134 8.54 19.35 2.54
N ILE A 135 9.06 20.27 3.35
CA ILE A 135 8.77 21.70 3.26
C ILE A 135 9.95 22.39 2.59
N VAL A 136 9.67 23.13 1.52
CA VAL A 136 10.68 23.86 0.74
C VAL A 136 10.38 25.35 0.80
N TRP A 137 11.23 26.10 1.48
CA TRP A 137 11.14 27.56 1.56
C TRP A 137 11.59 28.24 0.26
N ARG A 138 11.09 29.46 0.02
CA ARG A 138 11.35 30.23 -1.20
C ARG A 138 12.83 30.30 -1.60
N ALA A 139 13.75 30.49 -0.65
CA ALA A 139 15.19 30.55 -0.93
C ALA A 139 15.72 29.25 -1.57
N VAL A 140 15.28 28.09 -1.06
CA VAL A 140 15.64 26.77 -1.59
C VAL A 140 14.93 26.52 -2.91
N GLN A 141 13.67 26.97 -3.05
CA GLN A 141 12.94 26.91 -4.31
C GLN A 141 13.67 27.65 -5.43
N THR A 142 14.14 28.87 -5.18
CA THR A 142 14.88 29.66 -6.16
C THR A 142 16.21 29.00 -6.51
N ARG A 143 16.94 28.46 -5.52
CA ARG A 143 18.25 27.82 -5.74
C ARG A 143 18.15 26.50 -6.53
N PHE A 144 17.12 25.71 -6.30
CA PHE A 144 16.96 24.38 -6.88
C PHE A 144 15.72 24.27 -7.79
N ALA A 145 15.37 25.37 -8.47
CA ALA A 145 14.13 25.50 -9.23
C ALA A 145 13.93 24.37 -10.26
N SER A 146 14.97 24.03 -11.02
CA SER A 146 14.90 22.98 -12.05
C SER A 146 14.57 21.61 -11.44
N ALA A 147 15.30 21.20 -10.39
CA ALA A 147 15.07 19.94 -9.71
C ALA A 147 13.66 19.86 -9.11
N LEU A 148 13.19 20.94 -8.50
CA LEU A 148 11.87 20.99 -7.86
C LEU A 148 10.71 20.98 -8.87
N LEU A 149 10.90 21.59 -10.04
CA LEU A 149 9.89 21.61 -11.12
C LEU A 149 9.80 20.26 -11.83
N HIS A 150 10.94 19.71 -12.26
CA HIS A 150 10.97 18.61 -13.23
C HIS A 150 11.36 17.26 -12.61
N GLY A 151 12.02 17.26 -11.45
CA GLY A 151 12.57 16.05 -10.85
C GLY A 151 11.47 15.10 -10.41
N ARG A 152 11.46 13.89 -10.98
CA ARG A 152 10.57 12.77 -10.62
C ARG A 152 11.13 11.95 -9.47
N LEU A 153 12.46 11.90 -9.35
CA LEU A 153 13.17 11.29 -8.24
C LEU A 153 14.08 12.32 -7.59
N LEU A 154 13.83 12.63 -6.32
CA LEU A 154 14.60 13.65 -5.61
C LEU A 154 15.30 13.05 -4.39
N ALA A 155 16.55 13.45 -4.20
CA ALA A 155 17.29 13.27 -2.96
C ALA A 155 17.39 14.64 -2.24
N ILE A 156 16.77 14.74 -1.07
CA ILE A 156 16.66 15.99 -0.32
C ILE A 156 17.36 15.81 1.02
N ARG A 157 18.30 16.72 1.32
CA ARG A 157 18.93 16.84 2.64
C ARG A 157 18.37 18.06 3.35
N GLY A 158 18.18 17.93 4.65
CA GLY A 158 17.46 18.93 5.41
C GLY A 158 17.43 18.67 6.89
N GLN A 159 16.72 19.53 7.59
CA GLN A 159 16.47 19.38 9.01
C GLN A 159 15.17 18.62 9.22
N TRP A 160 15.24 17.51 9.95
CA TRP A 160 14.06 16.74 10.34
C TRP A 160 13.31 17.47 11.45
N GLN A 161 12.04 17.72 11.25
CA GLN A 161 11.16 18.32 12.25
C GLN A 161 10.06 17.32 12.58
N ARG A 162 9.93 17.06 13.87
CA ARG A 162 8.84 16.31 14.47
C ARG A 162 8.09 17.24 15.41
N GLN A 163 6.81 17.45 15.15
CA GLN A 163 5.89 18.11 16.07
C GLN A 163 5.14 17.03 16.85
N ASP A 164 4.97 17.29 18.14
CA ASP A 164 4.35 16.39 19.12
C ASP A 164 5.15 15.12 19.45
N GLU A 165 4.74 14.50 20.56
CA GLU A 165 5.27 13.22 21.04
C GLU A 165 4.19 12.14 20.92
N GLY A 166 4.61 10.90 20.59
CA GLY A 166 3.73 9.75 20.43
C GLY A 166 3.53 9.29 18.98
N GLN A 167 2.50 8.47 18.79
CA GLN A 167 2.22 7.75 17.53
C GLN A 167 1.62 8.63 16.42
N HIS A 168 1.08 9.80 16.79
CA HIS A 168 0.44 10.74 15.86
C HIS A 168 1.30 11.98 15.55
N ALA A 169 2.61 11.90 15.83
CA ALA A 169 3.53 13.02 15.63
C ALA A 169 3.60 13.40 14.14
N VAL A 170 3.31 14.67 13.84
CA VAL A 170 3.43 15.21 12.49
C VAL A 170 4.90 15.44 12.20
N CYS A 171 5.40 14.81 11.13
CA CYS A 171 6.81 14.87 10.77
C CYS A 171 7.02 15.43 9.37
N HIS A 172 8.00 16.31 9.23
CA HIS A 172 8.40 16.86 7.95
C HIS A 172 9.89 17.13 7.87
N LEU A 173 10.44 17.02 6.67
CA LEU A 173 11.82 17.41 6.38
C LEU A 173 11.83 18.85 5.85
N ILE A 174 12.54 19.75 6.52
CA ILE A 174 12.81 21.09 5.99
C ILE A 174 13.97 21.00 5.01
N ALA A 175 13.69 21.19 3.72
CA ALA A 175 14.70 21.08 2.68
C ALA A 175 15.79 22.16 2.83
N GLY A 176 17.05 21.75 2.79
CA GLY A 176 18.21 22.64 2.71
C GLY A 176 19.02 22.45 1.41
N HIS A 177 19.07 21.22 0.90
CA HIS A 177 19.71 20.87 -0.36
C HIS A 177 18.87 19.87 -1.13
N VAL A 178 18.71 20.07 -2.44
CA VAL A 178 17.91 19.22 -3.32
C VAL A 178 18.78 18.76 -4.47
N GLN A 179 18.76 17.46 -4.74
CA GLN A 179 19.41 16.85 -5.90
C GLN A 179 18.37 16.10 -6.73
N ASP A 180 18.37 16.35 -8.03
CA ASP A 180 17.59 15.57 -8.98
C ASP A 180 18.36 14.29 -9.32
N LEU A 181 17.71 13.15 -9.12
CA LEU A 181 18.23 11.83 -9.47
C LEU A 181 17.38 11.15 -10.55
N SER A 182 16.50 11.89 -11.24
CA SER A 182 15.57 11.36 -12.24
C SER A 182 16.24 10.59 -13.37
N GLU A 183 17.51 10.88 -13.68
CA GLU A 183 18.30 10.12 -14.65
C GLU A 183 18.52 8.66 -14.21
N ARG A 184 18.56 8.40 -12.90
CA ARG A 184 18.72 7.04 -12.35
C ARG A 184 17.48 6.17 -12.55
N LEU A 185 16.31 6.77 -12.69
CA LEU A 185 15.12 6.04 -13.15
C LEU A 185 15.35 5.52 -14.58
N GLY A 186 15.98 6.31 -15.44
CA GLY A 186 16.34 5.88 -16.79
C GLY A 186 17.38 4.76 -16.83
N SER A 187 18.35 4.75 -15.91
CA SER A 187 19.39 3.71 -15.88
C SER A 187 18.90 2.33 -15.42
N LEU A 188 17.79 2.25 -14.66
CA LEU A 188 17.17 0.95 -14.35
C LEU A 188 16.75 0.20 -15.63
N ARG A 189 16.32 0.94 -16.65
CA ARG A 189 15.98 0.39 -17.97
C ARG A 189 17.20 -0.24 -18.65
N SER A 190 18.37 0.36 -18.50
CA SER A 190 19.62 -0.15 -19.10
C SER A 190 20.17 -1.36 -18.35
N ALA A 191 20.14 -1.35 -17.02
CA ALA A 191 20.57 -2.50 -16.22
C ALA A 191 19.71 -3.75 -16.51
N SER A 192 18.39 -3.58 -16.67
CA SER A 192 17.45 -4.66 -17.00
C SER A 192 17.74 -5.36 -18.34
N HIS A 193 18.47 -4.72 -19.25
CA HIS A 193 18.81 -5.28 -20.56
C HIS A 193 20.16 -6.02 -20.58
N ASP A 194 20.98 -5.90 -19.52
CA ASP A 194 22.39 -6.36 -19.51
C ASP A 194 22.66 -7.57 -18.60
N PHE A 195 21.64 -8.30 -18.15
CA PHE A 195 21.85 -9.54 -17.36
C PHE A 195 22.08 -10.74 -18.29
N HIS A 196 23.34 -11.19 -18.37
CA HIS A 196 23.79 -12.45 -19.02
C HIS A 196 23.74 -13.63 -18.05
#